data_AF-A0A4Y9S5J1-F1
#
_entry.id   AF-A0A4Y9S5J1-F1
#
_cell.length_a   1.000
_cell.length_b   1.000
_cell.length_c   1.000
_cell.angle_alpha   90.00
_cell.angle_beta   90.00
_cell.angle_gamma   90.00
#
_symmetry.space_group_name_H-M   'P 1'
#
loop_
_entity.id
_entity.type
_entity.pdbx_description
1 polymer ?
#
loop_
_entity_poly.entity_id
_entity_poly.type
_entity_poly.pdbx_seq_one_letter_code
_entity_poly.pdbx_strand_id
1 'polypeptide(L)'
;MPRRARVIVPGYPNHVVHRGNNRCGVFCDKHDYLVYLDWLRKYSEEALCTVHAYVLMSNHVHILVSPAFEDGLFRLMKPLAQRYAQHFNTRYKAHRLPLGRPVSFLVDPV
;
A
#
# COMPACT_ATOMS: atom_id res chain seq x y z
N MET A 1 -8.51 -20.57 1.22
CA MET A 1 -7.22 -20.92 1.86
C MET A 1 -6.86 -19.87 2.91
N PRO A 2 -6.47 -20.27 4.13
CA PRO A 2 -5.99 -19.34 5.14
C PRO A 2 -4.70 -18.67 4.63
N ARG A 3 -4.59 -17.36 4.86
CA ARG A 3 -3.41 -16.59 4.42
C ARG A 3 -2.24 -16.92 5.33
N ARG A 4 -1.08 -17.23 4.74
CA ARG A 4 0.18 -17.31 5.49
C ARG A 4 0.48 -15.96 6.15
N ALA A 5 0.87 -15.97 7.42
CA ALA A 5 1.28 -14.75 8.10
C ALA A 5 2.42 -14.08 7.32
N ARG A 6 2.41 -12.75 7.27
CA ARG A 6 3.51 -11.98 6.66
C ARG A 6 4.72 -12.12 7.56
N VAL A 7 5.88 -12.40 6.98
CA VAL A 7 7.16 -12.33 7.69
C VAL A 7 7.59 -10.87 7.66
N ILE A 8 7.62 -10.22 8.82
CA ILE A 8 8.06 -8.85 8.98
C ILE A 8 9.22 -8.86 9.97
N VAL A 9 10.37 -8.38 9.55
CA VAL A 9 11.54 -8.20 10.40
C VAL A 9 11.82 -6.70 10.48
N PRO A 10 11.79 -6.09 11.67
CA PRO A 10 12.12 -4.69 11.85
C PRO A 10 13.48 -4.33 11.21
N GLY A 11 13.53 -3.18 10.53
CA GLY A 11 14.71 -2.69 9.82
C GLY A 11 14.91 -3.31 8.42
N TYR A 12 14.36 -4.49 8.14
CA TYR A 12 14.53 -5.15 6.85
C TYR A 12 13.47 -4.71 5.83
N PRO A 13 13.86 -4.52 4.56
CA PRO A 13 12.95 -4.08 3.52
C PRO A 13 11.93 -5.17 3.18
N ASN A 14 10.71 -4.72 2.92
CA ASN A 14 9.62 -5.54 2.44
C ASN A 14 9.15 -4.99 1.08
N HIS A 15 9.03 -5.88 0.10
CA HIS A 15 8.37 -5.57 -1.16
C HIS A 15 6.88 -5.82 -1.03
N VAL A 16 6.11 -4.74 -1.03
CA VAL A 16 4.66 -4.75 -0.93
C VAL A 16 4.06 -4.58 -2.30
N VAL A 17 3.12 -5.46 -2.65
CA VAL A 17 2.32 -5.37 -3.87
C VAL A 17 0.85 -5.20 -3.50
N HIS A 18 0.25 -4.10 -3.95
CA HIS A 18 -1.15 -3.77 -3.70
C HIS A 18 -1.89 -3.63 -5.03
N ARG A 19 -2.59 -4.70 -5.42
CA ARG A 19 -3.25 -4.80 -6.73
C ARG A 19 -4.72 -4.46 -6.64
N GLY A 20 -5.26 -3.88 -7.72
CA GLY A 20 -6.68 -3.62 -7.86
C GLY A 20 -7.51 -4.91 -7.90
N ASN A 21 -8.70 -4.88 -7.31
CA ASN A 21 -9.62 -6.01 -7.40
C ASN A 21 -10.07 -6.24 -8.84
N ASN A 22 -10.22 -7.50 -9.26
CA ASN A 22 -10.62 -7.89 -10.62
C ASN A 22 -9.77 -7.25 -11.74
N ARG A 23 -8.49 -6.93 -11.45
CA ARG A 23 -7.57 -6.22 -12.36
C ARG A 23 -8.08 -4.83 -12.81
N CYS A 24 -9.07 -4.27 -12.12
CA CYS A 24 -9.59 -2.94 -12.41
C CYS A 24 -8.54 -1.85 -12.18
N GLY A 25 -8.72 -0.72 -12.86
CA GLY A 25 -7.95 0.49 -12.61
C GLY A 25 -8.10 0.96 -11.15
N VAL A 26 -6.96 1.16 -10.51
CA VAL A 26 -6.79 1.76 -9.18
C VAL A 26 -6.68 3.27 -9.31
N PHE A 27 -5.99 3.75 -10.33
CA PHE A 27 -5.80 5.17 -10.64
C PHE A 27 -6.41 5.47 -12.01
N CYS A 28 -7.40 6.35 -12.05
CA CYS A 28 -8.11 6.73 -13.26
C CYS A 28 -7.55 8.04 -13.86
N ASP A 29 -7.02 8.94 -13.02
CA ASP A 29 -6.40 10.18 -13.46
C ASP A 29 -5.13 10.53 -12.65
N LYS A 30 -4.44 11.61 -13.03
CA LYS A 30 -3.20 12.07 -12.37
C LYS A 30 -3.40 12.46 -10.91
N HIS A 31 -4.58 12.95 -10.54
CA HIS A 31 -4.87 13.39 -9.18
C HIS A 31 -4.88 12.21 -8.21
N ASP A 32 -5.39 11.05 -8.65
CA ASP A 32 -5.41 9.84 -7.83
C ASP A 32 -4.00 9.41 -7.38
N TYR A 33 -3.01 9.51 -8.28
CA TYR A 33 -1.61 9.20 -7.97
C TYR A 33 -1.05 10.14 -6.89
N LEU A 34 -1.31 11.44 -7.01
CA LEU A 34 -0.82 12.46 -6.07
C LEU A 34 -1.43 12.27 -4.68
N VAL A 35 -2.75 12.04 -4.63
CA VAL A 35 -3.46 11.77 -3.38
C VAL A 35 -2.96 10.50 -2.71
N TYR A 36 -2.71 9.44 -3.47
CA TYR A 36 -2.14 8.21 -2.95
C TYR A 36 -0.75 8.42 -2.35
N LEU A 37 0.12 9.17 -3.04
CA LEU A 37 1.48 9.46 -2.56
C LEU A 37 1.48 10.33 -1.30
N ASP A 38 0.58 11.31 -1.21
CA ASP A 38 0.44 12.15 -0.03
C ASP A 38 0.11 11.31 1.22
N TRP A 39 -0.86 10.39 1.08
CA TRP A 39 -1.19 9.48 2.18
C TRP A 39 -0.15 8.40 2.43
N LEU A 40 0.52 7.90 1.39
CA LEU A 40 1.64 6.97 1.56
C LEU A 40 2.72 7.61 2.42
N ARG A 41 3.09 8.86 2.11
CA ARG A 41 4.05 9.64 2.90
C ARG A 41 3.56 9.81 4.34
N LYS A 42 2.36 10.37 4.55
CA LYS A 42 1.79 10.61 5.87
C LYS A 42 1.79 9.34 6.74
N TYR A 43 1.21 8.26 6.24
CA TYR A 43 1.09 7.02 7.02
C TYR A 43 2.44 6.29 7.18
N SER A 44 3.41 6.54 6.30
CA SER A 44 4.78 6.04 6.50
C SER A 44 5.49 6.74 7.65
N GLU A 45 5.31 8.06 7.78
CA GLU A 45 5.85 8.85 8.89
C GLU A 45 5.19 8.45 10.22
N GLU A 46 3.84 8.36 10.26
CA GLU A 46 3.08 7.95 11.46
C GLU A 46 3.36 6.51 11.92
N ALA A 47 3.66 5.61 10.98
CA ALA A 47 3.95 4.20 11.26
C ALA A 47 5.45 3.91 11.42
N LEU A 48 6.31 4.93 11.36
CA LEU A 48 7.77 4.79 11.44
C LEU A 48 8.30 3.74 10.45
N CYS A 49 7.89 3.89 9.20
CA CYS A 49 8.27 3.02 8.08
C CYS A 49 9.05 3.84 7.04
N THR A 50 10.25 3.40 6.69
CA THR A 50 11.07 4.04 5.67
C THR A 50 10.70 3.50 4.29
N VAL A 51 10.13 4.35 3.43
CA VAL A 51 9.85 3.99 2.03
C VAL A 51 11.11 4.27 1.19
N HIS A 52 11.64 3.22 0.58
CA HIS A 52 12.87 3.27 -0.23
C HIS A 52 12.58 3.54 -1.71
N ALA A 53 11.50 2.93 -2.22
CA ALA A 53 11.09 3.06 -3.62
C ALA A 53 9.61 2.74 -3.77
N TYR A 54 9.00 3.25 -4.83
CA TYR A 54 7.63 2.89 -5.22
C TYR A 54 7.46 2.93 -6.73
N VAL A 55 6.51 2.12 -7.23
CA VAL A 55 6.04 2.17 -8.62
C VAL A 55 4.52 2.18 -8.61
N LEU A 56 3.92 3.19 -9.22
CA LEU A 56 2.47 3.31 -9.37
C LEU A 56 2.07 2.91 -10.80
N MET A 57 1.43 1.77 -10.92
CA MET A 57 0.82 1.32 -12.17
C MET A 57 -0.69 1.58 -12.10
N SER A 58 -1.34 1.77 -13.25
CA SER A 58 -2.78 2.08 -13.29
C SER A 58 -3.66 1.08 -12.52
N ASN A 59 -3.23 -0.18 -12.36
CA ASN A 59 -3.99 -1.23 -11.68
C ASN A 59 -3.28 -1.90 -10.49
N HIS A 60 -2.08 -1.44 -10.10
CA HIS A 60 -1.39 -1.95 -8.90
C HIS A 60 -0.25 -1.03 -8.45
N VAL A 61 0.18 -1.20 -7.21
CA VAL A 61 1.30 -0.46 -6.62
C VAL A 61 2.35 -1.42 -6.10
N HIS A 62 3.62 -1.09 -6.34
CA HIS A 62 4.76 -1.69 -5.67
C HIS A 62 5.38 -0.69 -4.69
N ILE A 63 5.71 -1.13 -3.49
CA ILE A 63 6.37 -0.31 -2.46
C ILE A 63 7.51 -1.14 -1.88
N LEU A 64 8.71 -0.59 -1.83
CA LEU A 64 9.82 -1.15 -1.06
C LEU A 64 9.91 -0.35 0.25
N VAL A 65 9.69 -1.02 1.38
CA VAL A 65 9.55 -0.34 2.68
C VAL A 65 10.16 -1.13 3.83
N SER A 66 10.95 -0.47 4.68
CA SER A 66 11.46 -1.04 5.94
C SER A 66 10.65 -0.52 7.13
N PRO A 67 9.93 -1.37 7.87
CA PRO A 67 9.25 -0.96 9.09
C PRO A 67 10.21 -0.95 10.29
N ALA A 68 10.08 0.02 11.20
CA ALA A 68 10.86 0.04 12.45
C ALA A 68 10.35 -0.94 13.51
N PHE A 69 9.11 -1.44 13.37
CA PHE A 69 8.45 -2.36 14.30
C PHE A 69 7.71 -3.46 13.55
N GLU A 70 7.44 -4.60 14.19
CA GLU A 70 6.77 -5.75 13.58
C GLU A 70 5.37 -5.42 13.02
N ASP A 71 4.68 -4.47 13.65
CA ASP A 71 3.35 -4.02 13.25
C ASP A 71 3.36 -2.81 12.30
N GLY A 72 4.55 -2.25 12.01
CA GLY A 72 4.69 -1.01 11.24
C GLY A 72 4.05 -1.09 9.85
N LEU A 73 4.24 -2.20 9.14
CA LEU A 73 3.63 -2.40 7.83
C LEU A 73 2.10 -2.46 7.90
N PHE A 74 1.53 -3.02 8.97
CA PHE A 74 0.08 -3.03 9.18
C PHE A 74 -0.43 -1.62 9.49
N ARG A 75 0.27 -0.89 10.36
CA ARG A 75 -0.04 0.51 10.72
C ARG A 75 0.05 1.46 9.54
N LEU A 76 0.92 1.20 8.56
CA LEU A 76 0.99 1.95 7.31
C LEU A 76 -0.13 1.55 6.33
N MET A 77 -0.21 0.26 5.99
CA MET A 77 -1.04 -0.19 4.86
C MET A 77 -2.54 -0.14 5.14
N LYS A 78 -2.96 -0.37 6.39
CA LYS A 78 -4.39 -0.39 6.75
C LYS A 78 -5.05 0.99 6.56
N PRO A 79 -4.58 2.09 7.18
CA PRO A 79 -5.20 3.39 6.98
C PRO A 79 -5.02 3.91 5.54
N LEU A 80 -3.88 3.65 4.89
CA LEU A 80 -3.66 4.00 3.49
C LEU A 80 -4.73 3.38 2.58
N ALA A 81 -4.96 2.06 2.69
CA ALA A 81 -5.95 1.35 1.89
C ALA A 81 -7.37 1.86 2.15
N GLN A 82 -7.71 2.09 3.43
CA GLN A 82 -9.03 2.58 3.83
C GLN A 82 -9.29 3.99 3.30
N ARG A 83 -8.34 4.90 3.50
CA ARG A 83 -8.47 6.31 3.09
C ARG A 83 -8.55 6.44 1.57
N TYR A 84 -7.72 5.68 0.85
CA TYR A 84 -7.76 5.67 -0.60
C TYR A 84 -9.07 5.09 -1.16
N ALA A 85 -9.58 4.01 -0.58
CA ALA A 85 -10.87 3.45 -0.99
C ALA A 85 -12.03 4.45 -0.80
N GLN A 86 -12.03 5.20 0.30
CA GLN A 86 -13.03 6.26 0.54
C GLN A 86 -12.93 7.35 -0.53
N HIS A 87 -11.73 7.87 -0.79
CA HIS A 87 -11.48 8.88 -1.82
C HIS A 87 -11.97 8.45 -3.20
N PHE A 88 -11.58 7.24 -3.62
CA PHE A 88 -11.96 6.67 -4.91
C PHE A 88 -13.49 6.57 -5.02
N ASN A 89 -14.15 6.02 -4.00
CA ASN A 89 -15.60 5.84 -4.01
C ASN A 89 -16.35 7.17 -4.04
N THR A 90 -15.88 8.19 -3.31
CA THR A 90 -16.45 9.54 -3.36
C THR A 90 -16.25 10.19 -4.74
N ARG A 91 -15.04 10.12 -5.30
CA ARG A 91 -14.70 10.76 -6.57
C ARG A 91 -15.41 10.14 -7.75
N TYR A 92 -15.49 8.80 -7.79
CA TYR A 92 -16.03 8.04 -8.92
C TYR A 92 -17.45 7.54 -8.71
N LYS A 93 -18.12 7.96 -7.62
CA LYS A 93 -19.47 7.49 -7.24
C LYS A 93 -19.61 5.97 -7.30
N ALA A 94 -18.56 5.28 -6.84
CA ALA A 94 -18.47 3.84 -6.82
C ALA A 94 -18.73 3.30 -5.41
N HIS A 95 -19.10 2.03 -5.31
CA HIS A 95 -19.27 1.32 -4.03
C HIS A 95 -18.40 0.07 -4.01
N ARG A 96 -17.10 0.21 -4.27
CA ARG A 96 -16.17 -0.92 -4.33
C ARG A 96 -14.87 -0.65 -3.61
N LEU A 97 -14.15 -1.71 -3.29
CA LEU A 97 -12.76 -1.62 -2.85
C LEU A 97 -11.88 -1.58 -4.11
N PRO A 98 -11.31 -0.42 -4.50
CA PRO A 98 -10.51 -0.32 -5.72
C PRO A 98 -9.24 -1.18 -5.60
N LEU A 99 -8.68 -1.27 -4.40
CA LEU A 99 -7.53 -2.09 -4.07
C LEU A 99 -7.95 -3.34 -3.28
N GLY A 100 -7.29 -4.45 -3.58
CA GLY A 100 -7.44 -5.72 -2.87
C GLY A 100 -6.69 -5.74 -1.55
N ARG A 101 -6.32 -6.93 -1.06
CA ARG A 101 -5.45 -7.02 0.12
C ARG A 101 -3.99 -7.02 -0.32
N PRO A 102 -3.08 -6.28 0.35
CA PRO A 102 -1.69 -6.26 -0.05
C PRO A 102 -1.02 -7.62 0.20
N VAL A 103 -0.05 -7.95 -0.62
CA VAL A 103 0.91 -9.05 -0.41
C VAL A 103 2.26 -8.41 -0.10
N SER A 104 3.06 -9.02 0.77
CA SER A 104 4.41 -8.56 1.05
C SER A 104 5.39 -9.71 1.06
N PHE A 105 6.62 -9.43 0.64
CA PHE A 105 7.75 -10.34 0.62
C PHE A 105 8.93 -9.68 1.32
N LEU A 106 9.57 -10.38 2.25
CA LEU A 106 10.82 -9.93 2.86
C LEU A 106 11.89 -9.87 1.77
N VAL A 107 12.63 -8.78 1.73
CA VAL A 107 13.75 -8.57 0.81
C VAL A 107 15.03 -8.56 1.64
N ASP A 108 16.01 -9.33 1.20
CA ASP A 108 17.35 -9.33 1.79
C ASP A 108 18.12 -8.11 1.25
N PRO A 109 18.65 -7.21 2.09
CA PRO A 109 19.39 -6.03 1.64
C PRO A 109 20.86 -6.32 1.24
N VAL A 110 21.29 -7.59 1.28
CA VAL A 110 22.67 -8.07 1.03
C VAL A 110 23.13 -7.89 -0.41
#